data_AF-A0AAU2DU25-F1
#
_entry.id   AF-A0AAU2DU25-F1
#
_cell.length_a   1.000
_cell.length_b   1.000
_cell.length_c   1.000
_cell.angle_alpha   90.00
_cell.angle_beta   90.00
_cell.angle_gamma   90.00
#
_symmetry.space_group_name_H-M   'P 1'
#
loop_
_entity.id
_entity.type
_entity.pdbx_description
1 polymer ?
#
loop_
_entity_poly.entity_id
_entity_poly.type
_entity_poly.pdbx_seq_one_letter_code
_entity_poly.pdbx_strand_id
1 'polypeptide(L)'
;MTKFEIGEEITLTTRGSRATVEYGPFDDRDVYVVRLVDAPADPNDVRTFTALSCAMRRVPAFSVGDKVTSTVSFRGEVGTLAAGPFVSRFSGVPFWVMECDGKHATPRESTLTKVTDLEPIKVGDRVRVTDDDGGGRNRFNGRIGTVKELHGSDFLPYLVEFGDGRGRHGDLSGRWHCKAVERVEDENTYTHDGVTYDLSALYRDRDGDVWRLKRVGTAVRARTDGDTPTGDSLSLPHVADHWGPLTRVTT
;
A
#
# COMPACT_ATOMS: atom_id res chain seq x y z
N MET A 1 21.18 26.84 0.13
CA MET A 1 20.84 25.70 -0.75
C MET A 1 20.18 24.63 0.09
N THR A 2 19.18 23.94 -0.45
CA THR A 2 18.52 22.84 0.27
C THR A 2 19.48 21.66 0.33
N LYS A 3 19.76 21.13 1.52
CA LYS A 3 20.59 19.94 1.71
C LYS A 3 19.82 18.68 1.29
N PHE A 4 20.54 17.68 0.81
CA PHE A 4 19.98 16.36 0.52
C PHE A 4 20.11 15.46 1.76
N GLU A 5 19.14 14.59 1.97
CA GLU A 5 19.10 13.66 3.10
C GLU A 5 19.75 12.33 2.74
N ILE A 6 20.33 11.64 3.74
CA ILE A 6 20.86 10.28 3.54
C ILE A 6 19.69 9.34 3.23
N GLY A 7 19.86 8.50 2.21
CA GLY A 7 18.80 7.64 1.66
C GLY A 7 17.92 8.34 0.64
N GLU A 8 18.04 9.66 0.44
CA GLU A 8 17.28 10.40 -0.55
C GLU A 8 17.69 10.00 -1.96
N GLU A 9 16.68 9.81 -2.82
CA GLU A 9 16.92 9.55 -4.22
C GLU A 9 16.96 10.85 -5.04
N ILE A 10 17.99 10.96 -5.87
CA ILE A 10 18.29 12.14 -6.68
C ILE A 10 18.55 11.77 -8.14
N THR A 11 18.36 12.75 -9.02
CA THR A 11 18.80 12.73 -10.40
C THR A 11 20.07 13.56 -10.55
N LEU A 12 21.11 12.97 -11.17
CA LEU A 12 22.34 13.67 -11.50
C LEU A 12 22.16 14.48 -12.79
N THR A 13 22.33 15.80 -12.73
CA THR A 13 22.13 16.69 -13.88
C THR A 13 23.15 16.49 -14.99
N THR A 14 24.33 15.95 -14.66
CA THR A 14 25.42 15.72 -15.61
C THR A 14 25.16 14.53 -16.55
N ARG A 15 24.37 13.54 -16.12
CA ARG A 15 24.16 12.28 -16.85
C ARG A 15 22.70 11.84 -16.95
N GLY A 16 21.78 12.50 -16.24
CA GLY A 16 20.38 12.09 -16.13
C GLY A 16 20.14 10.83 -15.29
N SER A 17 21.19 10.21 -14.76
CA SER A 17 21.12 8.97 -13.98
C SER A 17 20.52 9.20 -12.59
N ARG A 18 19.83 8.19 -12.07
CA ARG A 18 19.30 8.16 -10.70
C ARG A 18 20.38 7.64 -9.74
N ALA A 19 20.47 8.26 -8.56
CA ALA A 19 21.39 7.86 -7.51
C ALA A 19 20.75 8.06 -6.13
N THR A 20 21.22 7.33 -5.13
CA THR A 20 20.85 7.50 -3.73
C THR A 20 21.99 8.20 -2.98
N VAL A 21 21.66 9.14 -2.10
CA VAL A 21 22.63 9.77 -1.21
C VAL A 21 23.02 8.80 -0.11
N GLU A 22 24.28 8.38 -0.07
CA GLU A 22 24.80 7.45 0.95
C GLU A 22 25.37 8.22 2.14
N TYR A 23 26.09 9.33 1.88
CA TYR A 23 26.71 10.15 2.93
C TYR A 23 26.82 11.64 2.52
N GLY A 24 26.98 12.50 3.52
CA GLY A 24 27.26 13.93 3.36
C GLY A 24 26.16 14.84 3.94
N PRO A 25 26.25 16.16 3.70
CA PRO A 25 27.35 16.83 3.00
C PRO A 25 28.67 16.73 3.76
N PHE A 26 29.77 16.52 3.04
CA PHE A 26 31.14 16.64 3.54
C PHE A 26 31.63 18.06 3.30
N ASP A 27 32.10 18.69 4.38
CA ASP A 27 32.67 20.04 4.41
C ASP A 27 31.74 21.16 3.92
N ASP A 28 32.28 22.37 3.85
CA ASP A 28 31.61 23.59 3.36
C ASP A 28 31.39 23.60 1.83
N ARG A 29 31.69 22.48 1.14
CA ARG A 29 31.64 22.37 -0.32
C ARG A 29 30.38 21.69 -0.85
N ASP A 30 29.46 21.31 0.03
CA ASP A 30 28.22 20.60 -0.32
C ASP A 30 28.47 19.37 -1.22
N VAL A 31 29.48 18.57 -0.84
CA VAL A 31 29.85 17.31 -1.52
C VAL A 31 29.14 16.14 -0.85
N TYR A 32 28.51 15.27 -1.63
CA TYR A 32 27.81 14.09 -1.16
C TYR A 32 28.43 12.84 -1.77
N VAL A 33 28.48 11.73 -1.04
CA VAL A 33 28.74 10.41 -1.64
C VAL A 33 27.40 9.85 -2.08
N VAL A 34 27.29 9.51 -3.36
CA VAL A 34 26.06 8.98 -3.97
C VAL A 34 26.35 7.62 -4.61
N ARG A 35 25.32 6.78 -4.69
CA ARG A 35 25.38 5.47 -5.34
C ARG A 35 24.33 5.39 -6.44
N LEU A 36 24.70 5.00 -7.66
CA LEU A 36 23.76 4.81 -8.76
C LEU A 36 22.72 3.73 -8.40
N VAL A 37 21.45 4.06 -8.64
CA VAL A 37 20.32 3.14 -8.44
C VAL A 37 20.45 1.98 -9.41
N ASP A 38 20.58 2.29 -10.69
CA ASP A 38 20.83 1.30 -11.75
C ASP A 38 22.31 0.91 -11.81
N ALA A 39 22.58 -0.35 -12.14
CA ALA A 39 23.94 -0.79 -12.38
C ALA A 39 24.49 -0.10 -13.65
N PRO A 40 25.74 0.36 -13.66
CA PRO A 40 26.34 0.93 -14.85
C PRO A 40 26.44 -0.12 -15.97
N ALA A 41 26.39 0.33 -17.21
CA ALA A 41 26.44 -0.54 -18.38
C ALA A 41 27.82 -1.23 -18.53
N ASP A 42 28.89 -0.54 -18.14
CA ASP A 42 30.23 -1.12 -18.01
C ASP A 42 30.41 -1.67 -16.58
N PRO A 43 30.69 -2.97 -16.38
CA PRO A 43 30.93 -3.53 -15.06
C PRO A 43 32.18 -2.95 -14.35
N ASN A 44 33.06 -2.26 -15.09
CA ASN A 44 34.23 -1.58 -14.51
C ASN A 44 33.91 -0.15 -14.02
N ASP A 45 32.74 0.39 -14.33
CA ASP A 45 32.34 1.71 -13.85
C ASP A 45 32.01 1.68 -12.36
N VAL A 46 32.48 2.69 -11.64
CA VAL A 46 32.21 2.83 -10.20
C VAL A 46 30.74 3.18 -9.97
N ARG A 47 30.06 2.37 -9.15
CA ARG A 47 28.66 2.61 -8.75
C ARG A 47 28.53 3.71 -7.70
N THR A 48 29.58 3.98 -6.93
CA THR A 48 29.60 4.95 -5.83
C THR A 48 30.68 6.00 -6.07
N PHE A 49 30.33 7.27 -5.97
CA PHE A 49 31.25 8.39 -6.19
C PHE A 49 30.75 9.67 -5.48
N THR A 50 31.56 10.72 -5.53
CA THR A 50 31.19 12.03 -4.96
C THR A 50 30.48 12.92 -5.98
N ALA A 51 29.41 13.59 -5.57
CA ALA A 51 28.69 14.59 -6.37
C ALA A 51 28.56 15.91 -5.61
N LEU A 52 28.64 17.03 -6.34
CA LEU A 52 28.34 18.35 -5.80
C LEU A 52 26.82 18.56 -5.79
N SER A 53 26.29 19.26 -4.79
CA SER A 53 24.86 19.60 -4.71
C SER A 53 24.32 20.26 -5.98
N CYS A 54 25.13 21.08 -6.66
CA CYS A 54 24.75 21.75 -7.91
C CYS A 54 24.58 20.80 -9.10
N ALA A 55 25.14 19.59 -9.01
CA ALA A 55 24.99 18.52 -9.99
C ALA A 55 23.85 17.55 -9.65
N MET A 56 23.10 17.81 -8.58
CA MET A 56 22.04 16.93 -8.06
C MET A 56 20.69 17.65 -8.14
N ARG A 57 19.63 16.90 -8.42
CA ARG A 57 18.24 17.34 -8.30
C ARG A 57 17.44 16.28 -7.58
N ARG A 58 16.47 16.67 -6.76
CA ARG A 58 15.53 15.71 -6.18
C ARG A 58 14.77 15.00 -7.29
N VAL A 59 14.55 13.70 -7.13
CA VAL A 59 13.56 13.00 -7.97
C VAL A 59 12.20 13.62 -7.64
N PRO A 60 11.43 14.10 -8.65
CA PRO A 60 10.11 14.63 -8.40
C PRO A 60 9.21 13.57 -7.74
N ALA A 61 8.40 13.97 -6.76
CA ALA A 61 7.49 13.04 -6.07
C ALA A 61 6.37 12.49 -6.98
N PHE A 62 6.18 13.09 -8.15
CA PHE A 62 5.13 12.78 -9.10
C PHE A 62 5.68 12.68 -10.53
N SER A 63 4.89 12.11 -11.43
CA SER A 63 5.14 12.05 -12.87
C SER A 63 3.95 12.59 -13.65
N VAL A 64 4.19 13.07 -14.88
CA VAL A 64 3.10 13.37 -15.83
C VAL A 64 2.29 12.10 -16.06
N GLY A 65 0.97 12.23 -16.01
CA GLY A 65 0.01 11.12 -16.08
C GLY A 65 -0.47 10.61 -14.71
N ASP A 66 0.21 10.97 -13.61
CA ASP A 66 -0.25 10.58 -12.27
C ASP A 66 -1.64 11.17 -11.98
N LYS A 67 -2.52 10.33 -11.43
CA LYS A 67 -3.77 10.76 -10.81
C LYS A 67 -3.45 11.35 -9.43
N VAL A 68 -4.02 12.51 -9.13
CA VAL A 68 -3.75 13.24 -7.89
C VAL A 68 -5.00 13.95 -7.39
N THR A 69 -5.05 14.20 -6.08
CA THR A 69 -5.92 15.23 -5.50
C THR A 69 -5.07 16.43 -5.07
N SER A 70 -5.70 17.60 -5.00
CA SER A 70 -5.09 18.81 -4.43
C SER A 70 -5.94 19.40 -3.32
N THR A 71 -5.30 19.81 -2.23
CA THR A 71 -5.96 20.52 -1.11
C THR A 71 -6.29 21.98 -1.44
N VAL A 72 -5.73 22.54 -2.51
CA VAL A 72 -5.90 23.96 -2.90
C VAL A 72 -6.55 24.13 -4.27
N SER A 73 -6.25 23.26 -5.23
CA SER A 73 -6.82 23.28 -6.57
C SER A 73 -7.90 22.21 -6.71
N PHE A 74 -9.01 22.55 -7.37
CA PHE A 74 -10.15 21.64 -7.55
C PHE A 74 -10.65 20.93 -6.25
N ARG A 75 -10.31 21.48 -5.07
CA ARG A 75 -10.73 21.10 -3.71
C ARG A 75 -11.09 19.61 -3.51
N GLY A 76 -10.12 18.74 -3.73
CA GLY A 76 -10.26 17.30 -3.48
C GLY A 76 -10.79 16.47 -4.64
N GLU A 77 -11.16 17.08 -5.77
CA GLU A 77 -11.40 16.36 -7.02
C GLU A 77 -10.12 15.67 -7.51
N VAL A 78 -10.29 14.53 -8.16
CA VAL A 78 -9.20 13.77 -8.76
C VAL A 78 -8.93 14.31 -10.15
N GLY A 79 -7.70 14.79 -10.36
CA GLY A 79 -7.22 15.24 -11.65
C GLY A 79 -5.99 14.47 -12.11
N THR A 80 -5.54 14.75 -13.32
CA THR A 80 -4.33 14.17 -13.92
C THR A 80 -3.24 15.22 -13.98
N LEU A 81 -2.01 14.88 -13.61
CA LEU A 81 -0.87 15.78 -13.85
C LEU A 81 -0.54 15.81 -15.34
N ALA A 82 -0.82 16.94 -15.99
CA ALA A 82 -0.62 17.12 -17.43
C ALA A 82 0.80 17.61 -17.78
N ALA A 83 1.48 18.31 -16.87
CA ALA A 83 2.85 18.78 -17.06
C ALA A 83 3.55 19.10 -15.73
N GLY A 84 4.88 19.00 -15.69
CA GLY A 84 5.71 19.39 -14.55
C GLY A 84 6.85 18.39 -14.24
N PRO A 85 7.57 18.58 -13.12
CA PRO A 85 7.46 19.74 -12.23
C PRO A 85 8.08 20.99 -12.88
N PHE A 86 7.49 22.15 -12.64
CA PHE A 86 8.09 23.45 -12.92
C PHE A 86 8.54 24.11 -11.62
N VAL A 87 9.57 24.95 -11.67
CA VAL A 87 10.01 25.73 -10.52
C VAL A 87 9.57 27.18 -10.70
N SER A 88 8.78 27.68 -9.75
CA SER A 88 8.37 29.09 -9.78
C SER A 88 9.57 30.00 -9.62
N ARG A 89 9.76 30.96 -10.53
CA ARG A 89 10.80 31.99 -10.40
C ARG A 89 10.59 32.87 -9.16
N PHE A 90 9.35 33.03 -8.70
CA PHE A 90 9.00 33.94 -7.60
C PHE A 90 9.16 33.28 -6.23
N SER A 91 8.76 32.02 -6.08
CA SER A 91 8.81 31.32 -4.79
C SER A 91 9.91 30.27 -4.70
N GLY A 92 10.51 29.85 -5.82
CA GLY A 92 11.44 28.72 -5.87
C GLY A 92 10.78 27.35 -5.57
N VAL A 93 9.45 27.31 -5.40
CA VAL A 93 8.70 26.11 -5.03
C VAL A 93 8.27 25.35 -6.29
N PRO A 94 8.39 24.01 -6.32
CA PRO A 94 7.89 23.21 -7.41
C PRO A 94 6.36 23.26 -7.49
N PHE A 95 5.86 23.36 -8.71
CA PHE A 95 4.42 23.29 -9.02
C PHE A 95 4.20 22.43 -10.26
N TRP A 96 2.98 21.93 -10.39
CA TRP A 96 2.57 21.06 -11.49
C TRP A 96 1.37 21.65 -12.20
N VAL A 97 1.10 21.23 -13.43
CA VAL A 97 -0.17 21.49 -14.12
C VAL A 97 -1.07 20.29 -13.90
N MET A 98 -2.18 20.50 -13.20
CA MET A 98 -3.23 19.50 -12.95
C MET A 98 -4.41 19.79 -13.87
N GLU A 99 -4.87 18.79 -14.60
CA GLU A 99 -6.06 18.81 -15.44
C GLU A 99 -7.21 18.08 -14.75
N CYS A 100 -8.40 18.67 -14.78
CA CYS A 100 -9.63 18.11 -14.24
C CYS A 100 -10.80 18.55 -15.15
N ASP A 101 -11.47 17.60 -15.80
CA ASP A 101 -12.59 17.82 -16.72
C ASP A 101 -12.35 18.94 -17.76
N GLY A 102 -11.18 18.91 -18.40
CA GLY A 102 -10.74 19.87 -19.41
C GLY A 102 -10.27 21.22 -18.87
N LYS A 103 -10.35 21.45 -17.55
CA LYS A 103 -9.85 22.66 -16.88
C LYS A 103 -8.47 22.40 -16.30
N HIS A 104 -7.65 23.45 -16.22
CA HIS A 104 -6.28 23.35 -15.73
C HIS A 104 -6.07 24.24 -14.49
N ALA A 105 -5.31 23.74 -13.53
CA ALA A 105 -4.81 24.48 -12.38
C ALA A 105 -3.31 24.22 -12.15
N THR A 106 -2.66 25.07 -11.35
CA THR A 106 -1.23 24.98 -11.07
C THR A 106 -0.91 24.76 -9.57
N PRO A 107 -1.30 23.62 -8.99
CA PRO A 107 -1.04 23.34 -7.58
C PRO A 107 0.46 23.22 -7.30
N ARG A 108 0.86 23.61 -6.08
CA ARG A 108 2.21 23.32 -5.58
C ARG A 108 2.35 21.83 -5.34
N GLU A 109 3.55 21.29 -5.54
CA GLU A 109 3.83 19.87 -5.29
C GLU A 109 3.44 19.46 -3.86
N SER A 110 3.72 20.32 -2.87
CA SER A 110 3.39 20.09 -1.46
C SER A 110 1.89 20.06 -1.14
N THR A 111 1.02 20.34 -2.11
CA THR A 111 -0.44 20.30 -1.95
C THR A 111 -1.07 19.13 -2.68
N LEU A 112 -0.26 18.34 -3.38
CA LEU A 112 -0.70 17.18 -4.14
C LEU A 112 -0.61 15.92 -3.28
N THR A 113 -1.58 15.03 -3.44
CA THR A 113 -1.51 13.65 -2.93
C THR A 113 -1.72 12.72 -4.12
N LYS A 114 -0.82 11.76 -4.30
CA LYS A 114 -0.93 10.78 -5.38
C LYS A 114 -2.12 9.88 -5.12
N VAL A 115 -3.07 9.87 -6.05
CA VAL A 115 -4.13 8.88 -6.09
C VAL A 115 -3.48 7.65 -6.70
N THR A 116 -3.15 6.70 -5.84
CA THR A 116 -2.73 5.40 -6.32
C THR A 116 -4.02 4.69 -6.72
N ASP A 117 -4.17 4.36 -8.00
CA ASP A 117 -5.23 3.48 -8.43
C ASP A 117 -5.08 2.18 -7.64
N LEU A 118 -5.87 2.02 -6.58
CA LEU A 118 -5.95 0.76 -5.87
C LEU A 118 -6.37 -0.27 -6.91
N GLU A 119 -5.62 -1.37 -7.01
CA GLU A 119 -5.97 -2.48 -7.90
C GLU A 119 -7.47 -2.76 -7.73
N PRO A 120 -8.25 -2.86 -8.81
CA PRO A 120 -9.70 -3.04 -8.72
C PRO A 120 -10.05 -4.16 -7.74
N ILE A 121 -11.12 -3.99 -6.97
CA ILE A 121 -11.62 -5.02 -6.06
C ILE A 121 -11.88 -6.29 -6.86
N LYS A 122 -11.28 -7.41 -6.44
CA LYS A 122 -11.41 -8.72 -7.09
C LYS A 122 -12.15 -9.71 -6.19
N VAL A 123 -12.72 -10.75 -6.81
CA VAL A 123 -13.25 -11.90 -6.07
C VAL A 123 -12.15 -12.48 -5.19
N GLY A 124 -12.47 -12.73 -3.92
CA GLY A 124 -11.53 -13.18 -2.90
C GLY A 124 -10.98 -12.06 -2.02
N ASP A 125 -11.11 -10.80 -2.41
CA ASP A 125 -10.66 -9.68 -1.58
C ASP A 125 -11.45 -9.61 -0.28
N ARG A 126 -10.74 -9.33 0.81
CA ARG A 126 -11.37 -8.89 2.06
C ARG A 126 -11.68 -7.42 1.94
N VAL A 127 -12.92 -7.07 2.22
CA VAL A 127 -13.41 -5.71 2.08
C VAL A 127 -14.27 -5.29 3.26
N ARG A 128 -14.20 -4.01 3.62
CA ARG A 128 -15.14 -3.36 4.53
C ARG A 128 -16.22 -2.70 3.69
N VAL A 129 -17.48 -2.94 4.03
CA VAL A 129 -18.61 -2.31 3.33
C VAL A 129 -18.71 -0.86 3.76
N THR A 130 -18.70 0.05 2.80
CA THR A 130 -18.89 1.50 3.03
C THR A 130 -20.30 1.95 2.67
N ASP A 131 -20.96 1.24 1.75
CA ASP A 131 -22.38 1.43 1.40
C ASP A 131 -23.02 0.09 1.02
N ASP A 132 -24.01 -0.36 1.79
CA ASP A 132 -24.75 -1.61 1.57
C ASP A 132 -26.06 -1.45 0.78
N ASP A 133 -26.41 -0.20 0.40
CA ASP A 133 -27.64 0.16 -0.31
C ASP A 133 -28.92 -0.44 0.32
N GLY A 134 -28.92 -0.67 1.63
CA GLY A 134 -29.98 -1.37 2.35
C GLY A 134 -31.31 -0.60 2.49
N GLY A 135 -31.63 0.31 1.57
CA GLY A 135 -32.82 1.17 1.62
C GLY A 135 -32.85 2.03 2.89
N GLY A 136 -31.69 2.46 3.38
CA GLY A 136 -31.53 3.24 4.61
C GLY A 136 -31.37 2.43 5.90
N ARG A 137 -31.33 1.08 5.83
CA ARG A 137 -31.11 0.23 7.01
C ARG A 137 -29.64 0.09 7.40
N ASN A 138 -28.70 0.31 6.46
CA ASN A 138 -27.24 0.36 6.67
C ASN A 138 -26.71 -0.75 7.60
N ARG A 139 -27.25 -1.96 7.46
CA ARG A 139 -27.04 -3.08 8.39
C ARG A 139 -25.64 -3.68 8.23
N PHE A 140 -25.06 -3.57 7.05
CA PHE A 140 -23.77 -4.14 6.70
C PHE A 140 -22.65 -3.09 6.61
N ASN A 141 -22.97 -1.79 6.65
CA ASN A 141 -21.98 -0.73 6.68
C ASN A 141 -20.99 -0.92 7.85
N GLY A 142 -19.70 -0.78 7.56
CA GLY A 142 -18.58 -1.01 8.47
C GLY A 142 -18.23 -2.48 8.69
N ARG A 143 -19.05 -3.43 8.22
CA ARG A 143 -18.74 -4.86 8.36
C ARG A 143 -17.72 -5.30 7.34
N ILE A 144 -16.87 -6.24 7.77
CA ILE A 144 -15.83 -6.84 6.94
C ILE A 144 -16.31 -8.19 6.44
N GLY A 145 -16.16 -8.42 5.15
CA GLY A 145 -16.47 -9.68 4.50
C GLY A 145 -15.49 -9.99 3.39
N THR A 146 -15.77 -11.06 2.64
CA THR A 146 -14.99 -11.46 1.46
C THR A 146 -15.84 -11.31 0.21
N VAL A 147 -15.31 -10.69 -0.83
CA VAL A 147 -15.98 -10.57 -2.12
C VAL A 147 -16.10 -11.95 -2.77
N LYS A 148 -17.31 -12.36 -3.09
CA LYS A 148 -17.59 -13.65 -3.76
C LYS A 148 -17.92 -13.50 -5.22
N GLU A 149 -18.49 -12.37 -5.59
CA GLU A 149 -18.93 -12.10 -6.96
C GLU A 149 -18.86 -10.61 -7.24
N LEU A 150 -18.52 -10.29 -8.49
CA LEU A 150 -18.56 -8.95 -9.05
C LEU A 150 -19.67 -8.92 -10.11
N HIS A 151 -20.67 -8.10 -9.91
CA HIS A 151 -21.69 -7.84 -10.91
C HIS A 151 -21.27 -6.66 -11.78
N GLY A 152 -21.51 -6.76 -13.08
CA GLY A 152 -21.34 -5.63 -14.01
C GLY A 152 -22.43 -4.54 -13.88
N SER A 153 -23.18 -4.52 -12.77
CA SER A 153 -24.18 -3.51 -12.50
C SER A 153 -23.59 -2.40 -11.64
N ASP A 154 -23.80 -1.15 -12.04
CA ASP A 154 -23.32 0.02 -11.30
C ASP A 154 -24.03 0.25 -9.96
N PHE A 155 -25.14 -0.45 -9.71
CA PHE A 155 -25.98 -0.21 -8.53
C PHE A 155 -25.52 -1.02 -7.31
N LEU A 156 -25.17 -2.29 -7.53
CA LEU A 156 -24.84 -3.26 -6.48
C LEU A 156 -23.72 -4.22 -6.96
N PRO A 157 -22.52 -3.69 -7.29
CA PRO A 157 -21.48 -4.46 -7.96
C PRO A 157 -20.85 -5.55 -7.09
N TYR A 158 -20.94 -5.50 -5.76
CA TYR A 158 -20.18 -6.41 -4.88
C TYR A 158 -21.07 -7.39 -4.13
N LEU A 159 -20.98 -8.69 -4.38
CA LEU A 159 -21.55 -9.69 -3.47
C LEU A 159 -20.53 -10.02 -2.38
N VAL A 160 -20.82 -9.63 -1.14
CA VAL A 160 -19.92 -9.82 0.00
C VAL A 160 -20.47 -10.90 0.92
N GLU A 161 -19.62 -11.86 1.29
CA GLU A 161 -19.91 -12.89 2.30
C GLU A 161 -19.32 -12.50 3.66
N PHE A 162 -20.14 -12.60 4.71
CA PHE A 162 -19.77 -12.28 6.08
C PHE A 162 -19.69 -13.56 6.94
N GLY A 163 -18.90 -13.51 8.01
CA GLY A 163 -18.83 -14.60 8.99
C GLY A 163 -18.24 -15.89 8.40
N ASP A 164 -18.91 -17.01 8.64
CA ASP A 164 -18.52 -18.34 8.16
C ASP A 164 -19.20 -18.76 6.85
N GLY A 165 -19.98 -17.86 6.23
CA GLY A 165 -20.68 -18.10 4.98
C GLY A 165 -21.87 -19.07 5.08
N ARG A 166 -22.25 -19.50 6.29
CA ARG A 166 -23.38 -20.44 6.49
C ARG A 166 -24.73 -19.76 6.56
N GLY A 167 -24.76 -18.43 6.74
CA GLY A 167 -26.00 -17.66 6.77
C GLY A 167 -26.67 -17.54 5.39
N ARG A 168 -27.98 -17.31 5.37
CA ARG A 168 -28.71 -17.03 4.14
C ARG A 168 -28.44 -15.60 3.66
N HIS A 169 -28.82 -15.30 2.43
CA HIS A 169 -28.75 -13.94 1.92
C HIS A 169 -29.53 -12.98 2.86
N GLY A 170 -28.89 -11.88 3.28
CA GLY A 170 -29.45 -10.92 4.25
C GLY A 170 -29.20 -11.25 5.73
N ASP A 171 -28.61 -12.40 6.06
CA ASP A 171 -28.18 -12.71 7.43
C ASP A 171 -26.84 -12.05 7.76
N LEU A 172 -26.60 -11.75 9.05
CA LEU A 172 -25.33 -11.19 9.52
C LEU A 172 -24.13 -12.14 9.32
N SER A 173 -24.36 -13.44 9.07
CA SER A 173 -23.33 -14.43 8.74
C SER A 173 -23.52 -14.99 7.31
N GLY A 174 -24.31 -14.31 6.49
CA GLY A 174 -24.63 -14.72 5.14
C GLY A 174 -23.98 -13.83 4.08
N ARG A 175 -24.71 -13.61 2.99
CA ARG A 175 -24.23 -12.81 1.84
C ARG A 175 -25.12 -11.58 1.63
N TRP A 176 -24.54 -10.49 1.16
CA TRP A 176 -25.26 -9.27 0.81
C TRP A 176 -24.64 -8.57 -0.39
N HIS A 177 -25.48 -7.99 -1.25
CA HIS A 177 -25.00 -7.13 -2.33
C HIS A 177 -24.71 -5.74 -1.76
N CYS A 178 -23.52 -5.23 -2.02
CA CYS A 178 -23.04 -3.95 -1.53
C CYS A 178 -22.76 -3.03 -2.72
N LYS A 179 -23.03 -1.74 -2.51
CA LYS A 179 -22.81 -0.69 -3.49
C LYS A 179 -21.37 -0.18 -3.48
N ALA A 180 -20.80 -0.02 -2.29
CA ALA A 180 -19.43 0.42 -2.13
C ALA A 180 -18.71 -0.37 -1.03
N VAL A 181 -17.45 -0.66 -1.30
CA VAL A 181 -16.55 -1.37 -0.38
C VAL A 181 -15.14 -0.78 -0.48
N GLU A 182 -14.34 -0.97 0.58
CA GLU A 182 -12.91 -0.66 0.61
C GLU A 182 -12.12 -1.93 0.92
N ARG A 183 -10.96 -2.13 0.28
CA ARG A 183 -10.08 -3.27 0.57
C ARG A 183 -9.50 -3.14 1.99
N VAL A 184 -9.40 -4.27 2.69
CA VAL A 184 -8.78 -4.35 4.02
C VAL A 184 -7.45 -5.11 3.91
N GLU A 185 -6.34 -4.38 3.98
CA GLU A 185 -4.98 -4.92 3.85
C GLU A 185 -4.43 -5.47 5.21
N ASP A 186 -4.90 -4.94 6.34
CA ASP A 186 -4.17 -5.04 7.61
C ASP A 186 -4.54 -6.21 8.55
N GLU A 187 -5.46 -7.10 8.15
CA GLU A 187 -5.90 -8.19 9.04
C GLU A 187 -5.25 -9.55 8.75
N ASN A 188 -4.59 -9.70 7.60
CA ASN A 188 -3.97 -10.96 7.18
C ASN A 188 -2.53 -11.10 7.66
N THR A 189 -2.01 -10.14 8.42
CA THR A 189 -0.74 -10.34 9.13
C THR A 189 -0.92 -10.23 10.64
N TYR A 190 -0.03 -10.90 11.37
CA TYR A 190 0.05 -10.80 12.82
C TYR A 190 1.50 -10.89 13.22
N THR A 191 1.96 -9.94 14.04
CA THR A 191 3.32 -9.97 14.57
C THR A 191 3.30 -10.49 15.99
N HIS A 192 4.15 -11.47 16.27
CA HIS A 192 4.40 -11.97 17.61
C HIS A 192 5.89 -12.28 17.75
N ASP A 193 6.52 -11.72 18.78
CA ASP A 193 7.94 -11.81 19.08
C ASP A 193 8.86 -11.49 17.89
N GLY A 194 8.50 -10.42 17.17
CA GLY A 194 9.27 -9.93 16.01
C GLY A 194 9.10 -10.75 14.72
N VAL A 195 8.28 -11.82 14.75
CA VAL A 195 7.94 -12.61 13.56
C VAL A 195 6.58 -12.20 13.04
N THR A 196 6.52 -11.82 11.76
CA THR A 196 5.27 -11.51 11.06
C THR A 196 4.70 -12.75 10.37
N TYR A 197 3.55 -13.19 10.83
CA TYR A 197 2.79 -14.31 10.28
C TYR A 197 1.77 -13.82 9.25
N ASP A 198 1.77 -14.42 8.07
CA ASP A 198 0.74 -14.30 7.04
C ASP A 198 -0.39 -15.28 7.37
N LEU A 199 -1.53 -14.78 7.84
CA LEU A 199 -2.66 -15.58 8.28
C LEU A 199 -3.35 -16.34 7.13
N SER A 200 -2.97 -16.10 5.87
CA SER A 200 -3.42 -16.88 4.72
C SER A 200 -2.53 -18.10 4.42
N ALA A 201 -1.31 -18.14 4.97
CA ALA A 201 -0.35 -19.20 4.73
C ALA A 201 -0.54 -20.38 5.69
N LEU A 202 0.03 -21.53 5.31
CA LEU A 202 0.24 -22.66 6.19
C LEU A 202 1.61 -22.57 6.83
N TYR A 203 1.72 -22.99 8.08
CA TYR A 203 2.96 -23.01 8.83
C TYR A 203 3.25 -24.40 9.35
N ARG A 204 4.51 -24.81 9.31
CA ARG A 204 4.97 -26.07 9.90
C ARG A 204 5.70 -25.76 11.20
N ASP A 205 5.38 -26.50 12.25
CA ASP A 205 6.09 -26.40 13.52
C ASP A 205 7.35 -27.28 13.56
N ARG A 206 8.05 -27.33 14.69
CA ARG A 206 9.27 -28.13 14.84
C ARG A 206 9.04 -29.64 14.83
N ASP A 207 7.83 -30.08 15.14
CA ASP A 207 7.44 -31.49 15.21
C ASP A 207 6.92 -32.00 13.85
N GLY A 208 6.69 -31.07 12.91
CA GLY A 208 6.30 -31.34 11.54
C GLY A 208 4.81 -31.12 11.26
N ASP A 209 4.04 -30.74 12.28
CA ASP A 209 2.61 -30.50 12.17
C ASP A 209 2.33 -29.20 11.41
N VAL A 210 1.28 -29.23 10.59
CA VAL A 210 0.91 -28.10 9.72
C VAL A 210 -0.27 -27.34 10.30
N TRP A 211 -0.01 -26.09 10.67
CA TRP A 211 -0.93 -25.16 11.27
C TRP A 211 -1.56 -24.24 10.22
N ARG A 212 -2.88 -24.10 10.32
CA ARG A 212 -3.65 -23.03 9.69
C ARG A 212 -3.91 -21.94 10.71
N LEU A 213 -3.69 -20.68 10.31
CA LEU A 213 -3.91 -19.51 11.15
C LEU A 213 -5.18 -18.77 10.72
N LYS A 214 -5.88 -18.12 11.66
CA LYS A 214 -7.01 -17.24 11.36
C LYS A 214 -7.26 -16.27 12.51
N ARG A 215 -7.58 -15.02 12.18
CA ARG A 215 -8.08 -14.06 13.17
C ARG A 215 -9.54 -14.38 13.53
N VAL A 216 -9.80 -14.58 14.82
CA VAL A 216 -11.13 -14.83 15.38
C VAL A 216 -11.38 -13.83 16.52
N GLY A 217 -12.24 -12.84 16.25
CA GLY A 217 -12.36 -11.66 17.10
C GLY A 217 -11.05 -10.85 17.09
N THR A 218 -10.54 -10.50 18.27
CA THR A 218 -9.26 -9.78 18.41
C THR A 218 -8.04 -10.69 18.43
N ALA A 219 -8.22 -12.00 18.59
CA ALA A 219 -7.14 -12.97 18.73
C ALA A 219 -6.84 -13.68 17.40
N VAL A 220 -5.58 -14.07 17.19
CA VAL A 220 -5.21 -15.01 16.13
C VAL A 220 -5.21 -16.41 16.71
N ARG A 221 -5.89 -17.32 16.00
CA ARG A 221 -6.11 -18.70 16.36
C ARG A 221 -5.43 -19.63 15.37
N ALA A 222 -5.01 -20.79 15.86
CA ALA A 222 -4.24 -21.77 15.13
C ALA A 222 -4.84 -23.18 15.34
N ARG A 223 -4.86 -23.99 14.29
CA ARG A 223 -5.36 -25.38 14.33
C ARG A 223 -4.55 -26.26 13.37
N THR A 224 -4.33 -27.52 13.75
CA THR A 224 -3.48 -28.48 13.00
C THR A 224 -4.24 -29.58 12.24
N ASP A 225 -5.54 -29.74 12.48
CA ASP A 225 -6.35 -30.83 11.91
C ASP A 225 -6.93 -30.52 10.51
N GLY A 226 -6.45 -29.44 9.87
CA GLY A 226 -6.91 -29.01 8.56
C GLY A 226 -8.18 -28.15 8.56
N ASP A 227 -8.92 -28.09 9.68
CA ASP A 227 -10.10 -27.26 9.80
C ASP A 227 -9.77 -25.76 9.93
N THR A 228 -10.78 -24.93 9.69
CA THR A 228 -10.68 -23.48 9.93
C THR A 228 -10.65 -23.20 11.45
N PRO A 229 -9.67 -22.43 11.97
CA PRO A 229 -9.64 -22.08 13.39
C PRO A 229 -10.90 -21.32 13.85
N THR A 230 -11.37 -21.64 15.05
CA THR A 230 -12.55 -21.06 15.72
C THR A 230 -12.15 -20.38 17.04
N GLY A 231 -13.12 -19.86 17.80
CA GLY A 231 -12.86 -19.23 19.11
C GLY A 231 -12.23 -20.16 20.13
N ASP A 232 -12.48 -21.46 20.00
CA ASP A 232 -11.99 -22.52 20.90
C ASP A 232 -10.64 -23.09 20.46
N SER A 233 -10.12 -22.69 19.29
CA SER A 233 -8.81 -23.10 18.82
C SER A 233 -7.68 -22.45 19.65
N LEU A 234 -6.48 -23.02 19.60
CA LEU A 234 -5.32 -22.48 20.31
C LEU A 234 -4.98 -21.07 19.79
N SER A 235 -4.45 -20.21 20.64
CA SER A 235 -3.96 -18.91 20.18
C SER A 235 -2.60 -19.07 19.48
N LEU A 236 -2.32 -18.22 18.49
CA LEU A 236 -1.02 -18.23 17.82
C LEU A 236 0.16 -18.00 18.78
N PRO A 237 0.09 -17.06 19.77
CA PRO A 237 1.14 -16.96 20.78
C PRO A 237 1.38 -18.27 21.52
N HIS A 238 0.33 -18.93 21.99
CA HIS A 238 0.46 -20.23 22.67
C HIS A 238 1.12 -21.27 21.76
N VAL A 239 0.75 -21.28 20.48
CA VAL A 239 1.34 -22.23 19.52
C VAL A 239 2.81 -21.94 19.26
N ALA A 240 3.18 -20.67 19.05
CA ALA A 240 4.54 -20.24 18.82
C ALA A 240 5.44 -20.54 20.03
N ASP A 241 4.94 -20.32 21.26
CA ASP A 241 5.70 -20.58 22.49
C ASP A 241 5.99 -22.07 22.72
N HIS A 242 5.04 -22.95 22.38
CA HIS A 242 5.13 -24.38 22.74
C HIS A 242 5.69 -25.25 21.62
N TRP A 243 5.37 -24.93 20.35
CA TRP A 243 5.75 -25.72 19.17
C TRP A 243 6.59 -24.94 18.15
N GLY A 244 6.83 -23.65 18.37
CA GLY A 244 7.67 -22.84 17.49
C GLY A 244 9.14 -23.29 17.43
N PRO A 245 9.92 -22.73 16.49
CA PRO A 245 9.52 -21.70 15.52
C PRO A 245 8.63 -22.25 14.41
N LEU A 246 7.58 -21.50 14.06
CA LEU A 246 6.70 -21.85 12.95
C LEU A 246 7.31 -21.36 11.63
N THR A 247 7.52 -22.28 10.69
CA THR A 247 8.11 -21.99 9.37
C THR A 247 7.04 -22.00 8.29
N ARG A 248 6.97 -20.98 7.44
CA ARG A 248 6.00 -20.92 6.34
C ARG A 248 6.20 -22.13 5.41
N VAL A 249 5.13 -22.84 5.09
CA VAL A 249 5.14 -23.90 4.08
C VAL A 249 5.17 -23.24 2.71
N THR A 250 6.26 -23.40 1.99
CA THR A 250 6.37 -23.03 0.57
C THR A 250 5.87 -24.19 -0.28
N THR A 251 4.85 -23.93 -1.10
CA THR A 251 4.42 -24.83 -2.18
C THR A 251 5.39 -24.78 -3.35
#